data_AF-A0A7S2U0E7-F1
#
_entry.id   AF-A0A7S2U0E7-F1
#
_cell.length_a   1.000
_cell.length_b   1.000
_cell.length_c   1.000
_cell.angle_alpha   90.00
_cell.angle_beta   90.00
_cell.angle_gamma   90.00
#
_symmetry.space_group_name_H-M   'P 1'
#
loop_
_entity.id
_entity.type
_entity.pdbx_description
1 polymer ?
#
loop_
_entity_poly.entity_id
_entity_poly.type
_entity_poly.pdbx_seq_one_letter_code
_entity_poly.pdbx_strand_id
1 'polypeptide(L)'
;LSRETLEGLRTFKQKLISIESQAQAMREMLVDLLDDEEDMRRLALSKPRITVLRTVDSTAAEEEERERELLIEEWEMLLEYYLLRYETISSEASRLLEEARDLEETVALIISSRRLELSRIELILSICSIAVGTGAMMSGIFGMNLLSGLEVTRGVFWTVFGLIIVGVIVVGWGVLQYVKRHTGGLWDV
;
A
#
# COMPACT_ATOMS: atom_id res chain seq x y z
N LEU A 1 -1.83 -8.94 7.31
CA LEU A 1 -1.94 -7.48 7.45
C LEU A 1 -3.35 -7.18 7.94
N SER A 2 -3.49 -6.58 9.12
CA SER A 2 -4.78 -6.43 9.81
C SER A 2 -5.63 -5.33 9.15
N ARG A 3 -6.97 -5.43 9.17
CA ARG A 3 -7.85 -4.32 8.70
C ARG A 3 -7.53 -3.00 9.42
N GLU A 4 -7.08 -3.11 10.66
CA GLU A 4 -6.61 -1.99 11.48
C GLU A 4 -5.42 -1.25 10.86
N THR A 5 -4.53 -1.91 10.12
CA THR A 5 -3.40 -1.22 9.46
C THR A 5 -3.86 -0.42 8.24
N LEU A 6 -4.90 -0.88 7.52
CA LEU A 6 -5.52 -0.16 6.41
C LEU A 6 -6.38 1.01 6.89
N GLU A 7 -7.13 0.83 7.98
CA GLU A 7 -7.88 1.91 8.62
C GLU A 7 -6.94 2.96 9.24
N GLY A 8 -5.83 2.51 9.83
CA GLY A 8 -4.74 3.38 10.29
C GLY A 8 -4.13 4.19 9.15
N LEU A 9 -3.83 3.56 8.01
CA LEU A 9 -3.29 4.25 6.83
C LEU A 9 -4.29 5.27 6.26
N ARG A 10 -5.58 4.91 6.18
CA ARG A 10 -6.64 5.80 5.69
C ARG A 10 -6.83 7.01 6.60
N THR A 11 -6.88 6.81 7.91
CA THR A 11 -7.02 7.92 8.87
C THR A 11 -5.78 8.81 8.91
N PHE A 12 -4.59 8.22 8.78
CA PHE A 12 -3.34 8.96 8.62
C PHE A 12 -3.35 9.82 7.36
N LYS A 13 -3.73 9.25 6.20
CA LYS A 13 -3.88 9.97 4.94
C LYS A 13 -4.87 11.12 5.04
N GLN A 14 -6.04 10.90 5.64
CA GLN A 14 -7.06 11.94 5.81
C GLN A 14 -6.56 13.10 6.70
N LYS A 15 -5.83 12.78 7.78
CA LYS A 15 -5.20 13.81 8.62
C LYS A 15 -4.11 14.56 7.88
N LEU A 16 -3.30 13.87 7.08
CA LEU A 16 -2.24 14.49 6.29
C LEU A 16 -2.84 15.50 5.29
N ILE A 17 -3.87 15.11 4.54
CA ILE A 17 -4.57 15.98 3.58
C ILE A 17 -5.18 17.20 4.29
N SER A 18 -5.75 17.02 5.47
CA SER A 18 -6.29 18.14 6.25
C SER A 18 -5.20 19.12 6.66
N ILE A 19 -4.06 18.63 7.16
CA ILE A 19 -2.93 19.46 7.57
C ILE A 19 -2.32 20.16 6.35
N GLU A 20 -2.17 19.45 5.24
CA GLU A 20 -1.70 19.99 3.96
C GLU A 20 -2.58 21.15 3.50
N SER A 21 -3.91 20.99 3.51
CA SER A 21 -4.83 22.07 3.13
C SER A 21 -4.72 23.31 4.03
N GLN A 22 -4.54 23.10 5.35
CA GLN A 22 -4.38 24.20 6.31
C GLN A 22 -3.03 24.90 6.13
N ALA A 23 -1.98 24.13 5.88
CA ALA A 23 -0.65 24.65 5.70
C ALA A 23 -0.50 25.37 4.36
N GLN A 24 -1.22 24.91 3.32
CA GLN A 24 -1.35 25.59 2.04
C GLN A 24 -2.03 26.97 2.20
N ALA A 25 -3.14 27.04 2.95
CA ALA A 25 -3.81 28.30 3.23
C ALA A 25 -2.91 29.26 4.02
N MET A 26 -2.11 28.74 4.96
CA MET A 26 -1.12 29.55 5.69
C MET A 26 -0.01 30.05 4.77
N ARG A 27 0.49 29.23 3.84
CA ARG A 27 1.45 29.64 2.81
C ARG A 27 0.88 30.76 1.95
N GLU A 28 -0.35 30.61 1.47
CA GLU A 28 -1.02 31.64 0.64
C GLU A 28 -1.11 32.97 1.39
N MET A 29 -1.52 32.96 2.66
CA MET A 29 -1.53 34.17 3.48
C MET A 29 -0.13 34.78 3.68
N LEU A 30 0.92 33.97 3.81
CA LEU A 30 2.30 34.47 3.94
C LEU A 30 2.83 35.05 2.62
N VAL A 31 2.42 34.50 1.47
CA VAL A 31 2.72 35.05 0.16
C VAL A 31 2.01 36.39 -0.03
N ASP A 32 0.73 36.46 0.31
CA ASP A 32 -0.04 37.71 0.22
C ASP A 32 0.57 38.81 1.12
N LEU A 33 1.02 38.45 2.33
CA LEU A 33 1.71 39.35 3.26
C LEU A 33 3.06 39.84 2.72
N LEU A 34 3.79 38.98 2.00
CA LEU A 34 5.08 39.32 1.40
C LEU A 34 4.92 40.24 0.19
N ASP A 35 3.81 40.13 -0.56
CA ASP A 35 3.54 40.91 -1.77
C ASP A 35 2.97 42.32 -1.47
N ASP A 36 2.39 42.53 -0.27
CA ASP A 36 1.81 43.81 0.15
C ASP A 36 2.84 44.72 0.86
N GLU A 37 3.27 45.78 0.17
CA GLU A 37 4.21 46.77 0.68
C GLU A 37 3.73 47.48 1.98
N GLU A 38 2.42 47.67 2.15
CA GLU A 38 1.88 48.31 3.35
C GLU A 38 1.90 47.37 4.57
N ASP A 39 1.64 46.08 4.38
CA ASP A 39 1.76 45.10 5.45
C ASP A 39 3.22 44.84 5.83
N MET A 40 4.14 44.85 4.87
CA MET A 40 5.59 44.86 5.11
C MET A 40 6.05 46.07 5.94
N ARG A 41 5.53 47.26 5.63
CA ARG A 41 5.76 48.47 6.43
C ARG A 41 5.19 48.34 7.85
N ARG A 42 4.02 47.72 8.02
CA ARG A 42 3.42 47.47 9.34
C ARG A 42 4.23 46.46 10.16
N LEU A 43 4.79 45.43 9.53
CA LEU A 43 5.70 44.48 10.18
C LEU A 43 6.97 45.16 10.68
N ALA A 44 7.55 46.07 9.89
CA ALA A 44 8.71 46.86 10.29
C ALA A 44 8.42 47.74 11.54
N LEU A 45 7.17 48.19 11.70
CA LEU A 45 6.71 48.92 12.90
C LEU A 45 6.46 48.01 14.12
N SER A 46 6.27 46.70 13.91
CA SER A 46 5.97 45.73 14.99
C SER A 46 7.17 45.34 15.85
N LYS A 47 8.37 45.84 15.52
CA LYS A 47 9.65 45.48 16.15
C LYS A 47 9.52 45.54 17.68
N PRO A 48 9.66 44.40 18.39
CA PRO A 48 9.73 44.45 19.84
C PRO A 48 10.99 45.23 20.23
N ARG A 49 10.84 46.04 21.27
CA ARG A 49 11.83 46.98 21.83
C ARG A 49 13.07 46.27 22.40
N ILE A 50 13.77 45.45 21.62
CA ILE A 50 15.19 45.13 21.83
C ILE A 50 15.97 46.33 21.27
N THR A 51 15.67 47.48 21.86
CA THR A 51 16.26 48.76 21.51
C THR A 51 17.59 48.78 22.23
N VAL A 52 18.65 48.50 21.49
CA VAL A 52 19.97 48.98 21.86
C VAL A 52 19.83 50.50 21.97
N LEU A 53 19.91 50.98 23.22
CA LEU A 53 20.04 52.37 23.59
C LEU A 53 21.01 53.07 22.63
N ARG A 54 20.52 54.03 21.82
CA ARG A 54 21.42 55.04 21.27
C ARG A 54 20.79 56.41 21.25
N THR A 55 21.67 57.33 21.56
CA THR A 55 21.52 58.71 21.98
C THR A 55 21.05 59.61 20.87
N VAL A 56 20.23 60.56 21.30
CA VAL A 56 19.70 61.73 20.59
C VAL A 56 20.84 62.49 19.89
N ASP A 57 20.79 62.59 18.57
CA ASP A 57 21.40 63.69 17.80
C ASP A 57 20.63 63.91 16.48
N SER A 58 20.63 65.14 16.00
CA SER A 58 19.60 65.77 15.15
C SER A 58 19.74 65.56 13.63
N THR A 59 20.17 64.37 13.18
CA THR A 59 20.07 63.90 11.78
C THR A 59 19.01 62.78 11.62
N ALA A 60 18.10 62.70 12.60
CA ALA A 60 17.27 61.54 12.90
C ALA A 60 16.30 61.07 11.80
N ALA A 61 15.81 61.94 10.92
CA ALA A 61 14.76 61.55 9.97
C ALA A 61 15.27 60.63 8.83
N GLU A 62 16.44 60.93 8.26
CA GLU A 62 17.03 60.11 7.18
C GLU A 62 17.62 58.80 7.71
N GLU A 63 18.07 58.77 8.96
CA GLU A 63 18.53 57.54 9.62
C GLU A 63 17.36 56.61 9.97
N GLU A 64 16.22 57.15 10.41
CA GLU A 64 15.03 56.38 10.75
C GLU A 64 14.36 55.77 9.51
N GLU A 65 14.33 56.46 8.37
CA GLU A 65 13.87 55.89 7.09
C GLU A 65 14.78 54.74 6.62
N ARG A 66 16.11 54.91 6.69
CA ARG A 66 17.05 53.81 6.38
C ARG A 66 16.86 52.61 7.30
N GLU A 67 16.67 52.82 8.60
CA GLU A 67 16.43 51.73 9.54
C GLU A 67 15.13 50.96 9.21
N ARG A 68 14.10 51.65 8.69
CA ARG A 68 12.85 51.02 8.26
C ARG A 68 13.03 50.20 6.99
N GLU A 69 13.73 50.72 5.99
CA GLU A 69 14.05 49.97 4.76
C GLU A 69 14.82 48.68 5.08
N LEU A 70 15.82 48.76 5.95
CA LEU A 70 16.60 47.59 6.39
C LEU A 70 15.73 46.55 7.13
N LEU A 71 14.73 47.01 7.91
CA LEU A 71 13.80 46.11 8.60
C LEU A 71 12.84 45.43 7.63
N ILE A 72 12.37 46.14 6.61
CA ILE A 72 11.52 45.57 5.56
C ILE A 72 12.29 44.47 4.82
N GLU A 73 13.54 44.74 4.42
CA GLU A 73 14.42 43.76 3.76
C GLU A 73 14.70 42.53 4.64
N GLU A 74 14.90 42.73 5.95
CA GLU A 74 15.08 41.63 6.91
C GLU A 74 13.82 40.74 7.01
N TRP A 75 12.63 41.35 7.09
CA TRP A 75 11.36 40.62 7.13
C TRP A 75 11.09 39.88 5.82
N GLU A 76 11.37 40.50 4.67
CA GLU A 76 11.24 39.88 3.34
C GLU A 76 12.10 38.62 3.24
N MET A 77 13.37 38.74 3.61
CA MET A 77 14.32 37.62 3.56
C MET A 77 13.91 36.48 4.50
N LEU A 78 13.37 36.80 5.68
CA LEU A 78 12.86 35.82 6.63
C LEU A 78 11.62 35.11 6.09
N LEU A 79 10.65 35.86 5.55
CA LEU A 79 9.42 35.31 4.98
C LEU A 79 9.73 34.43 3.76
N GLU A 80 10.57 34.90 2.85
CA GLU A 80 11.02 34.12 1.69
C GLU A 80 11.72 32.82 2.12
N TYR A 81 12.60 32.89 3.13
CA TYR A 81 13.23 31.71 3.70
C TYR A 81 12.21 30.69 4.23
N TYR A 82 11.21 31.15 5.00
CA TYR A 82 10.16 30.27 5.53
C TYR A 82 9.27 29.70 4.43
N LEU A 83 8.93 30.47 3.41
CA LEU A 83 8.18 30.01 2.24
C LEU A 83 8.94 28.92 1.48
N LEU A 84 10.23 29.14 1.20
CA LEU A 84 11.08 28.15 0.55
C LEU A 84 11.21 26.88 1.40
N ARG A 85 11.35 27.04 2.72
CA ARG A 85 11.43 25.91 3.65
C ARG A 85 10.14 25.12 3.67
N TYR A 86 9.00 25.79 3.65
CA TYR A 86 7.69 25.17 3.57
C TYR A 86 7.56 24.35 2.28
N GLU A 87 7.89 24.92 1.12
CA GLU A 87 7.81 24.22 -0.18
C GLU A 87 8.69 22.96 -0.20
N THR A 88 9.89 23.04 0.38
CA THR A 88 10.79 21.89 0.52
C THR A 88 10.15 20.77 1.35
N ILE A 89 9.58 21.10 2.51
CA ILE A 89 8.93 20.13 3.39
C ILE A 89 7.67 19.54 2.73
N SER A 90 6.88 20.39 2.06
CA SER A 90 5.67 19.98 1.34
C SER A 90 5.99 18.99 0.21
N SER A 91 7.05 19.25 -0.55
CA SER A 91 7.52 18.36 -1.62
C SER A 91 7.99 17.01 -1.07
N GLU A 92 8.79 17.02 0.01
CA GLU A 92 9.25 15.79 0.66
C GLU A 92 8.08 14.97 1.24
N ALA A 93 7.10 15.63 1.87
CA ALA A 93 5.90 14.98 2.39
C ALA A 93 5.05 14.36 1.26
N SER A 94 4.94 15.05 0.13
CA SER A 94 4.25 14.53 -1.07
C SER A 94 4.94 13.28 -1.59
N ARG A 95 6.28 13.27 -1.65
CA ARG A 95 7.06 12.09 -2.05
C ARG A 95 6.83 10.90 -1.12
N LEU A 96 6.86 11.12 0.20
CA LEU A 96 6.59 10.07 1.18
C LEU A 96 5.15 9.52 1.08
N LEU A 97 4.18 10.36 0.74
CA LEU A 97 2.81 9.93 0.53
C LEU A 97 2.67 9.06 -0.73
N GLU A 98 3.41 9.39 -1.80
CA GLU A 98 3.49 8.57 -3.01
C GLU A 98 4.16 7.23 -2.72
N GLU A 99 5.29 7.22 -2.01
CA GLU A 99 5.96 5.99 -1.54
C GLU A 99 5.02 5.12 -0.69
N ALA A 100 4.24 5.72 0.22
CA ALA A 100 3.26 5.00 1.03
C ALA A 100 2.13 4.38 0.19
N ARG A 101 1.71 5.07 -0.88
CA ARG A 101 0.71 4.56 -1.83
C ARG A 101 1.25 3.39 -2.64
N ASP A 102 2.50 3.44 -3.06
CA ASP A 102 3.16 2.33 -3.76
C ASP A 102 3.30 1.10 -2.86
N LEU A 103 3.58 1.30 -1.56
CA LEU A 103 3.56 0.23 -0.57
C LEU A 103 2.16 -0.36 -0.38
N GLU A 104 1.10 0.45 -0.38
CA GLU A 104 -0.29 -0.03 -0.33
C GLU A 104 -0.61 -0.92 -1.54
N GLU A 105 -0.22 -0.50 -2.74
CA GLU A 105 -0.40 -1.29 -3.96
C GLU A 105 0.41 -2.60 -3.90
N THR A 106 1.67 -2.53 -3.47
CA THR A 106 2.52 -3.72 -3.28
C THR A 106 1.90 -4.72 -2.31
N VAL A 107 1.38 -4.22 -1.18
CA VAL A 107 0.65 -5.04 -0.21
C VAL A 107 -0.59 -5.67 -0.84
N ALA A 108 -1.37 -4.91 -1.61
CA ALA A 108 -2.56 -5.41 -2.27
C ALA A 108 -2.23 -6.52 -3.28
N LEU A 109 -1.14 -6.37 -4.04
CA LEU A 109 -0.61 -7.40 -4.93
C LEU A 109 -0.19 -8.65 -4.17
N ILE A 110 0.53 -8.50 -3.05
CA ILE A 110 0.95 -9.64 -2.21
C ILE A 110 -0.27 -10.40 -1.69
N ILE A 111 -1.30 -9.70 -1.18
CA ILE A 111 -2.53 -10.32 -0.68
C ILE A 111 -3.24 -11.08 -1.81
N SER A 112 -3.31 -10.48 -3.01
CA SER A 112 -3.92 -11.10 -4.18
C SER A 112 -3.17 -12.35 -4.62
N SER A 113 -1.84 -12.31 -4.63
CA SER A 113 -0.98 -13.45 -4.93
C SER A 113 -1.18 -14.60 -3.92
N ARG A 114 -1.22 -14.31 -2.62
CA ARG A 114 -1.50 -15.33 -1.58
C ARG A 114 -2.87 -15.98 -1.74
N ARG A 115 -3.89 -15.22 -2.12
CA ARG A 115 -5.22 -15.77 -2.40
C ARG A 115 -5.18 -16.74 -3.59
N LEU A 116 -4.43 -16.40 -4.64
CA LEU A 116 -4.26 -17.27 -5.81
C LEU A 116 -3.54 -18.57 -5.44
N GLU A 117 -2.48 -18.50 -4.63
CA GLU A 117 -1.80 -19.68 -4.10
C GLU A 117 -2.75 -20.60 -3.31
N LEU A 118 -3.56 -20.01 -2.43
CA LEU A 118 -4.55 -20.76 -1.64
C LEU A 118 -5.60 -21.44 -2.53
N SER A 119 -6.14 -20.72 -3.52
CA SER A 119 -7.10 -21.29 -4.47
C SER A 119 -6.49 -22.44 -5.27
N ARG A 120 -5.22 -22.35 -5.65
CA ARG A 120 -4.49 -23.45 -6.31
C ARG A 120 -4.39 -24.68 -5.41
N ILE A 121 -4.06 -24.50 -4.13
CA ILE A 121 -3.98 -25.61 -3.16
C ILE A 121 -5.36 -26.25 -2.97
N GLU A 122 -6.41 -25.46 -2.82
CA GLU A 122 -7.79 -25.93 -2.69
C GLU A 122 -8.22 -26.76 -3.91
N LEU A 123 -7.88 -26.31 -5.11
CA LEU A 123 -8.19 -27.01 -6.36
C LEU A 123 -7.49 -28.38 -6.43
N ILE A 124 -6.20 -28.45 -6.05
CA ILE A 124 -5.46 -29.71 -5.96
C ILE A 124 -6.09 -30.64 -4.90
N LEU A 125 -6.46 -30.12 -3.73
CA LEU A 125 -7.11 -30.90 -2.68
C LEU A 125 -8.46 -31.47 -3.14
N SER A 126 -9.25 -30.67 -3.86
CA SER A 126 -10.53 -31.07 -4.44
C SER A 126 -10.37 -32.20 -5.47
N ILE A 127 -9.36 -32.13 -6.33
CA ILE A 127 -9.03 -33.22 -7.27
C ILE A 127 -8.68 -34.50 -6.50
N CYS A 128 -7.84 -34.39 -5.46
CA CYS A 128 -7.46 -35.51 -4.62
C CYS A 128 -8.68 -36.14 -3.92
N SER A 129 -9.61 -35.32 -3.41
CA SER A 129 -10.81 -35.82 -2.74
C SER A 129 -11.75 -36.53 -3.72
N ILE A 130 -11.91 -36.04 -4.94
CA ILE A 130 -12.70 -36.71 -6.00
C ILE A 130 -12.07 -38.05 -6.39
N ALA A 131 -10.74 -38.10 -6.54
CA ALA A 131 -10.02 -39.34 -6.85
C ALA A 131 -10.18 -40.39 -5.74
N VAL A 132 -10.00 -39.99 -4.48
CA VAL A 132 -10.19 -40.85 -3.31
C VAL A 132 -11.66 -41.30 -3.20
N GLY A 133 -12.62 -40.39 -3.38
CA GLY A 133 -14.05 -40.70 -3.34
C GLY A 133 -14.46 -41.72 -4.39
N THR A 134 -13.94 -41.60 -5.61
CA THR A 134 -14.19 -42.57 -6.70
C THR A 134 -13.59 -43.94 -6.38
N GLY A 135 -12.37 -43.98 -5.83
CA GLY A 135 -11.73 -45.22 -5.37
C GLY A 135 -12.50 -45.89 -4.22
N ALA A 136 -12.96 -45.10 -3.26
CA ALA A 136 -13.79 -45.58 -2.15
C ALA A 136 -15.15 -46.10 -2.62
N MET A 137 -15.79 -45.44 -3.60
CA MET A 137 -17.04 -45.90 -4.21
C MET A 137 -16.85 -47.26 -4.90
N MET A 138 -15.81 -47.43 -5.71
CA MET A 138 -15.50 -48.71 -6.36
C MET A 138 -15.19 -49.80 -5.33
N SER A 139 -14.36 -49.49 -4.33
CA SER A 139 -14.07 -50.40 -3.21
C SER A 139 -15.34 -50.81 -2.46
N GLY A 140 -16.26 -49.86 -2.22
CA GLY A 140 -17.56 -50.13 -1.59
C GLY A 140 -18.46 -51.03 -2.42
N ILE A 141 -18.56 -50.81 -3.74
CA ILE A 141 -19.35 -51.66 -4.64
C ILE A 141 -18.88 -53.11 -4.58
N PHE A 142 -17.56 -53.37 -4.54
CA PHE A 142 -17.02 -54.72 -4.49
C PHE A 142 -16.91 -55.30 -3.06
N GLY A 143 -16.79 -54.45 -2.03
CA GLY A 143 -16.64 -54.83 -0.63
C GLY A 143 -17.96 -55.01 0.13
N MET A 144 -19.07 -54.46 -0.37
CA MET A 144 -20.40 -54.74 0.17
C MET A 144 -20.84 -56.14 -0.28
N ASN A 145 -21.02 -57.05 0.69
CA ASN A 145 -21.46 -58.45 0.61
C ASN A 145 -22.22 -58.85 -0.67
N LEU A 146 -21.48 -59.01 -1.78
CA LEU A 146 -21.98 -59.53 -3.03
C LEU A 146 -21.57 -61.00 -3.14
N LEU A 147 -22.55 -61.89 -3.28
CA LEU A 147 -22.39 -63.22 -3.86
C LEU A 147 -21.99 -63.11 -5.35
N SER A 148 -20.91 -62.38 -5.67
CA SER A 148 -20.51 -62.11 -7.06
C SER A 148 -19.91 -63.32 -7.78
N GLY A 149 -19.71 -64.47 -7.13
CA GLY A 149 -19.09 -65.66 -7.75
C GLY A 149 -17.62 -65.46 -8.19
N LEU A 150 -17.07 -64.26 -8.05
CA LEU A 150 -15.67 -63.89 -8.37
C LEU A 150 -14.67 -64.44 -7.37
N GLU A 151 -15.14 -64.95 -6.22
CA GLU A 151 -14.32 -65.54 -5.16
C GLU A 151 -13.82 -66.96 -5.52
N VAL A 152 -14.52 -67.65 -6.44
CA VAL A 152 -14.22 -69.04 -6.81
C VAL A 152 -12.99 -69.15 -7.72
N THR A 153 -12.63 -68.09 -8.43
CA THR A 153 -11.50 -68.06 -9.37
C THR A 153 -10.32 -67.32 -8.75
N ARG A 154 -9.27 -68.06 -8.39
CA ARG A 154 -8.08 -67.67 -7.58
C ARG A 154 -7.30 -66.40 -8.00
N GLY A 155 -7.71 -65.68 -9.05
CA GLY A 155 -7.04 -64.46 -9.53
C GLY A 155 -7.94 -63.25 -9.82
N VAL A 156 -9.27 -63.38 -9.80
CA VAL A 156 -10.13 -62.30 -10.31
C VAL A 156 -10.16 -61.08 -9.36
N PHE A 157 -10.08 -61.33 -8.05
CA PHE A 157 -9.92 -60.27 -7.05
C PHE A 157 -8.71 -59.37 -7.34
N TRP A 158 -7.54 -59.97 -7.62
CA TRP A 158 -6.32 -59.22 -7.96
C TRP A 158 -6.44 -58.46 -9.29
N THR A 159 -7.16 -59.01 -10.27
CA THR A 159 -7.38 -58.31 -11.55
C THR A 159 -8.29 -57.09 -11.39
N VAL A 160 -9.36 -57.19 -10.61
CA VAL A 160 -10.30 -56.07 -10.36
C VAL A 160 -9.65 -55.02 -9.47
N PHE A 161 -8.93 -55.45 -8.43
CA PHE A 161 -8.14 -54.54 -7.58
C PHE A 161 -7.07 -53.79 -8.38
N GLY A 162 -6.34 -54.50 -9.25
CA GLY A 162 -5.39 -53.90 -10.17
C GLY A 162 -6.04 -52.92 -11.14
N LEU A 163 -7.20 -53.26 -11.70
CA LEU A 163 -7.96 -52.39 -12.62
C LEU A 163 -8.43 -51.10 -11.93
N ILE A 164 -8.89 -51.18 -10.68
CA ILE A 164 -9.30 -50.02 -9.89
C ILE A 164 -8.10 -49.12 -9.57
N ILE A 165 -6.97 -49.70 -9.14
CA ILE A 165 -5.74 -48.94 -8.88
C ILE A 165 -5.26 -48.25 -10.16
N VAL A 166 -5.21 -48.97 -11.28
CA VAL A 166 -4.83 -48.41 -12.58
C VAL A 166 -5.81 -47.32 -13.00
N GLY A 167 -7.12 -47.51 -12.81
CA GLY A 167 -8.14 -46.49 -13.10
C GLY A 167 -7.94 -45.21 -12.29
N VAL A 168 -7.70 -45.32 -10.98
CA VAL A 168 -7.42 -44.17 -10.11
C VAL A 168 -6.12 -43.47 -10.51
N ILE A 169 -5.08 -44.23 -10.85
CA ILE A 169 -3.79 -43.68 -11.32
C ILE A 169 -3.96 -42.96 -12.66
N VAL A 170 -4.71 -43.53 -13.62
CA VAL A 170 -4.95 -42.93 -14.94
C VAL A 170 -5.77 -41.65 -14.83
N VAL A 171 -6.82 -41.65 -14.00
CA VAL A 171 -7.63 -40.45 -13.75
C VAL A 171 -6.79 -39.39 -13.04
N GLY A 172 -6.04 -39.77 -11.99
CA GLY A 172 -5.15 -38.85 -11.28
C GLY A 172 -4.07 -38.26 -12.20
N TRP A 173 -3.46 -39.09 -13.04
CA TRP A 173 -2.45 -38.66 -14.00
C TRP A 173 -3.04 -37.77 -15.11
N GLY A 174 -4.25 -38.11 -15.61
CA GLY A 174 -4.98 -37.31 -16.58
C GLY A 174 -5.34 -35.93 -16.06
N VAL A 175 -5.78 -35.83 -14.80
CA VAL A 175 -6.08 -34.55 -14.16
C VAL A 175 -4.80 -33.75 -13.87
N LEU A 176 -3.72 -34.40 -13.42
CA LEU A 176 -2.42 -33.72 -13.26
C LEU A 176 -1.88 -33.19 -14.60
N GLN A 177 -2.05 -33.93 -15.69
CA GLN A 177 -1.71 -33.49 -17.04
C GLN A 177 -2.61 -32.36 -17.53
N TYR A 178 -3.91 -32.39 -17.22
CA TYR A 178 -4.85 -31.32 -17.54
C TYR A 178 -4.50 -30.02 -16.80
N VAL A 179 -4.23 -30.12 -15.49
CA VAL A 179 -3.76 -29.00 -14.67
C VAL A 179 -2.42 -28.49 -15.20
N LYS A 180 -1.45 -29.37 -15.48
CA LYS A 180 -0.15 -28.99 -16.04
C LYS A 180 -0.29 -28.26 -17.39
N ARG A 181 -1.20 -28.70 -18.26
CA ARG A 181 -1.46 -28.04 -19.56
C ARG A 181 -2.16 -26.69 -19.40
N HIS A 182 -3.10 -26.56 -18.46
CA HIS A 182 -3.85 -25.32 -18.27
C HIS A 182 -3.11 -24.29 -17.39
N THR A 183 -2.21 -24.72 -16.51
CA THR A 183 -1.34 -23.84 -15.70
C THR A 183 0.03 -23.61 -16.36
N GLY A 184 0.36 -24.29 -17.47
CA GLY A 184 1.65 -24.21 -18.16
C GLY A 184 1.96 -22.86 -18.84
N GLY A 185 1.03 -21.92 -18.86
CA GLY A 185 1.28 -20.54 -19.34
C GLY A 185 1.77 -19.56 -18.26
N LEU A 186 1.85 -19.96 -16.98
CA LEU A 186 2.14 -19.07 -15.85
C LEU A 186 3.43 -19.42 -15.07
N TRP A 187 4.27 -20.32 -15.62
CA TRP A 187 5.57 -20.71 -15.05
C TRP A 187 6.77 -20.37 -15.95
N ASP A 188 6.54 -19.68 -17.07
CA ASP A 188 7.57 -19.29 -18.04
C ASP A 188 7.87 -17.77 -18.03
N VAL A 189 7.69 -17.10 -16.89
CA VAL A 189 8.20 -15.75 -16.60
C VAL A 189 8.79 -15.71 -15.20
#